data_AF-A0A2R4P2C3-F1
#
_entry.id   AF-A0A2R4P2C3-F1
#
_cell.length_a   1.000
_cell.length_b   1.000
_cell.length_c   1.000
_cell.angle_alpha   90.00
_cell.angle_beta   90.00
_cell.angle_gamma   90.00
#
_symmetry.space_group_name_H-M   'P 1'
#
loop_
_entity.id
_entity.type
_entity.pdbx_description
1 polymer ?
#
loop_
_entity_poly.entity_id
_entity_poly.type
_entity_poly.pdbx_seq_one_letter_code
_entity_poly.pdbx_strand_id
1 'polypeptide(L)'
;MLLRNVPGVTLNKWDERVYPTARGFAIDYYLLDSMPSFGGFSLGANDMSLLPYERVEVVKGANGLLAGAGNPAASLNFIRKRADSKELKGNFGVSAGSYDRYGVNGDVQTPVNESGSVRARLSFIHEKSHSYMDYYNRKNSAIYGVVDSDIGDSSWGLVLVRFIKS
;
A
#
# COMPACT_ATOMS: atom_id res chain seq x y z
N MET A 1 -3.73 -6.88 -6.85
CA MET A 1 -4.82 -7.41 -5.99
C MET A 1 -4.22 -8.25 -4.87
N LEU A 2 -3.83 -7.65 -3.75
CA LEU A 2 -3.22 -8.35 -2.60
C LEU A 2 -4.23 -9.23 -1.86
N LEU A 3 -5.48 -8.79 -1.76
CA LEU A 3 -6.55 -9.52 -1.07
C LEU A 3 -6.91 -10.86 -1.71
N ARG A 4 -6.60 -11.06 -3.01
CA ARG A 4 -6.81 -12.35 -3.70
C ARG A 4 -5.87 -13.44 -3.18
N ASN A 5 -4.73 -13.05 -2.63
CA ASN A 5 -3.72 -13.97 -2.12
C ASN A 5 -3.87 -14.20 -0.60
N VAL A 6 -4.87 -13.61 0.06
CA VAL A 6 -5.12 -13.79 1.48
C VAL A 6 -6.06 -14.99 1.67
N PRO A 7 -5.63 -16.10 2.32
CA PRO A 7 -6.49 -17.26 2.52
C PRO A 7 -7.77 -16.89 3.28
N GLY A 8 -8.94 -17.36 2.81
CA GLY A 8 -10.22 -17.11 3.48
C GLY A 8 -10.81 -15.70 3.28
N VAL A 9 -10.21 -14.89 2.40
CA VAL A 9 -10.82 -13.66 1.86
C VAL A 9 -11.36 -13.97 0.46
N THR A 10 -12.63 -13.67 0.24
CA THR A 10 -13.28 -13.81 -1.06
C THR A 10 -13.45 -12.43 -1.67
N LEU A 11 -13.07 -12.27 -2.93
CA LEU A 11 -13.27 -11.03 -3.68
C LEU A 11 -14.53 -11.16 -4.53
N ASN A 12 -15.60 -10.46 -4.16
CA ASN A 12 -16.76 -10.32 -5.03
C ASN A 12 -16.57 -9.09 -5.91
N LYS A 13 -16.44 -9.32 -7.21
CA LYS A 13 -16.32 -8.26 -8.22
C LYS A 13 -17.61 -8.20 -9.02
N TRP A 14 -18.44 -7.20 -8.73
CA TRP A 14 -19.67 -6.92 -9.49
C TRP A 14 -19.43 -5.89 -10.60
N ASP A 15 -18.42 -5.03 -10.45
CA ASP A 15 -18.01 -3.98 -11.40
C ASP A 15 -16.49 -3.70 -11.23
N GLU A 16 -15.96 -2.54 -11.63
CA GLU A 16 -14.65 -2.05 -11.20
C GLU A 16 -14.50 -2.02 -9.67
N ARG A 17 -15.63 -2.06 -8.92
CA ARG A 17 -15.69 -2.14 -7.46
C ARG A 17 -15.45 -3.55 -6.93
N VAL A 18 -14.44 -3.69 -6.07
CA VAL A 18 -14.11 -4.94 -5.38
C VAL A 18 -14.64 -4.89 -3.94
N TYR A 19 -15.54 -5.80 -3.59
CA TYR A 19 -16.07 -5.94 -2.24
C TYR A 19 -15.48 -7.19 -1.57
N PRO A 20 -14.41 -7.04 -0.76
CA PRO A 20 -13.80 -8.16 -0.06
C PRO A 20 -14.71 -8.63 1.08
N THR A 21 -14.96 -9.94 1.16
CA THR A 21 -15.69 -10.58 2.25
C THR A 21 -14.81 -11.62 2.96
N ALA A 22 -15.01 -11.78 4.26
CA ALA A 22 -14.39 -12.83 5.06
C ALA A 22 -15.43 -13.41 6.02
N ARG A 23 -15.46 -14.74 6.14
CA ARG A 23 -16.42 -15.47 7.01
C ARG A 23 -17.89 -15.11 6.79
N GLY A 24 -18.28 -14.73 5.56
CA GLY A 24 -19.65 -14.36 5.21
C GLY A 24 -20.03 -12.90 5.49
N PHE A 25 -19.11 -12.10 6.05
CA PHE A 25 -19.32 -10.68 6.31
C PHE A 25 -18.42 -9.81 5.41
N ALA A 26 -18.87 -8.58 5.10
CA ALA A 26 -18.06 -7.62 4.36
C ALA A 26 -16.89 -7.10 5.21
N ILE A 27 -15.73 -6.90 4.58
CA ILE A 27 -14.58 -6.25 5.22
C ILE A 27 -14.73 -4.73 5.05
N ASP A 28 -15.11 -4.07 6.12
CA ASP A 28 -15.33 -2.63 6.23
C ASP A 28 -14.29 -1.94 7.15
N TYR A 29 -13.41 -2.71 7.78
CA TYR A 29 -12.38 -2.18 8.67
C TYR A 29 -11.01 -2.08 8.04
N TYR A 30 -10.56 -0.84 7.88
CA TYR A 30 -9.24 -0.50 7.40
C TYR A 30 -8.51 0.32 8.47
N LEU A 31 -7.36 -0.19 8.89
CA LEU A 31 -6.43 0.47 9.78
C LEU A 31 -5.26 1.00 8.93
N LEU A 32 -4.80 2.20 9.26
CA LEU A 32 -3.57 2.76 8.69
C LEU A 32 -2.59 2.97 9.84
N ASP A 33 -1.46 2.26 9.82
CA ASP A 33 -0.50 2.19 10.93
C ASP A 33 -1.19 1.94 12.28
N SER A 34 -2.10 0.95 12.31
CA SER A 34 -2.90 0.54 13.49
C SER A 34 -3.91 1.58 13.99
N MET A 35 -4.07 2.71 13.31
CA MET A 35 -5.10 3.70 13.63
C MET A 35 -6.38 3.43 12.82
N PRO A 36 -7.57 3.41 13.47
CA PRO A 36 -8.84 3.31 12.77
C PRO A 36 -9.02 4.40 11.73
N SER A 37 -9.08 4.01 10.46
CA SER A 37 -9.48 4.91 9.38
C SER A 37 -10.98 4.77 9.17
N PHE A 38 -11.76 5.43 10.02
CA PHE A 38 -13.21 5.53 9.81
C PHE A 38 -13.47 6.44 8.60
N GLY A 39 -13.78 5.84 7.45
CA GLY A 39 -14.17 6.56 6.22
C GLY A 39 -13.05 7.00 5.27
N GLY A 40 -11.77 6.76 5.60
CA GLY A 40 -10.62 7.26 4.80
C GLY A 40 -10.22 6.43 3.58
N PHE A 41 -10.81 5.24 3.41
CA PHE A 41 -10.65 4.38 2.23
C PHE A 41 -11.85 4.46 1.27
N SER A 42 -12.78 5.39 1.51
CA SER A 42 -13.99 5.63 0.71
C SER A 42 -13.74 6.42 -0.59
N LEU A 43 -12.53 6.35 -1.14
CA LEU A 43 -12.19 6.88 -2.47
C LEU A 43 -11.70 5.72 -3.33
N GLY A 44 -12.63 4.92 -3.85
CA GLY A 44 -12.36 3.98 -4.94
C GLY A 44 -11.16 3.07 -4.73
N ALA A 45 -11.21 2.23 -3.68
CA ALA A 45 -10.20 1.19 -3.33
C ALA A 45 -9.98 0.10 -4.41
N ASN A 46 -10.30 0.41 -5.67
CA ASN A 46 -10.29 -0.52 -6.80
C ASN A 46 -8.91 -0.63 -7.44
N ASP A 47 -8.04 0.36 -7.21
CA ASP A 47 -6.65 0.32 -7.67
C ASP A 47 -5.71 1.01 -6.68
N MET A 48 -5.86 0.70 -5.39
CA MET A 48 -4.93 1.24 -4.41
C MET A 48 -3.56 0.60 -4.64
N SER A 49 -2.67 1.38 -5.27
CA SER A 49 -1.26 1.05 -5.39
C SER A 49 -0.72 0.73 -4.00
N LEU A 50 -0.14 -0.46 -3.85
CA LEU A 50 0.51 -0.90 -2.61
C LEU A 50 1.91 -0.29 -2.46
N LEU A 51 2.33 0.54 -3.41
CA LEU A 51 3.61 1.23 -3.40
C LEU A 51 3.94 1.95 -2.07
N PRO A 52 3.01 2.65 -1.39
CA PRO A 52 3.33 3.36 -0.14
C PRO A 52 3.30 2.45 1.10
N TYR A 53 2.91 1.17 0.96
CA TYR A 53 2.76 0.24 2.06
C TYR A 53 3.86 -0.81 2.04
N GLU A 54 4.46 -1.06 3.21
CA GLU A 54 5.46 -2.12 3.39
C GLU A 54 4.77 -3.48 3.45
N ARG A 55 3.64 -3.55 4.16
CA ARG A 55 2.84 -4.77 4.30
C ARG A 55 1.40 -4.46 4.63
N VAL A 56 0.55 -5.49 4.47
CA VAL A 56 -0.84 -5.48 4.92
C VAL A 56 -1.03 -6.64 5.88
N GLU A 57 -1.41 -6.34 7.11
CA GLU A 57 -1.70 -7.35 8.13
C GLU A 57 -3.20 -7.62 8.12
N VAL A 58 -3.57 -8.90 8.13
CA VAL A 58 -4.97 -9.33 8.10
C VAL A 58 -5.30 -10.04 9.39
N VAL A 59 -6.13 -9.41 10.21
CA VAL A 59 -6.60 -9.99 11.47
C VAL A 59 -8.05 -10.45 11.27
N LYS A 60 -8.27 -11.76 11.34
CA LYS A 60 -9.59 -12.37 11.08
C LYS A 60 -10.36 -12.57 12.38
N GLY A 61 -11.61 -12.13 12.43
CA GLY A 61 -12.50 -12.32 13.57
C GLY A 61 -13.07 -11.02 14.14
N ALA A 62 -13.69 -11.14 15.31
CA ALA A 62 -14.33 -10.02 16.02
C ALA A 62 -13.27 -9.15 16.71
N ASN A 63 -12.76 -8.15 15.98
CA ASN A 63 -11.74 -7.22 16.50
C ASN A 63 -12.34 -6.01 17.21
N GLY A 64 -13.44 -6.18 17.95
CA GLY A 64 -14.15 -5.07 18.61
C GLY A 64 -13.27 -4.27 19.59
N LEU A 65 -12.20 -4.87 20.11
CA LEU A 65 -11.25 -4.22 21.03
C LEU A 65 -10.28 -3.24 20.33
N LEU A 66 -9.84 -3.54 19.10
CA LEU A 66 -8.89 -2.71 18.36
C LEU A 66 -9.55 -1.86 17.26
N ALA A 67 -10.71 -2.28 16.76
CA ALA A 67 -11.36 -1.70 15.58
C ALA A 67 -12.70 -0.98 15.89
N GLY A 68 -13.25 -1.09 17.11
CA GLY A 68 -14.57 -0.51 17.44
C GLY A 68 -15.76 -1.31 16.86
N ALA A 69 -16.93 -0.68 16.70
CA ALA A 69 -18.18 -1.33 16.26
C ALA A 69 -18.24 -1.59 14.73
N GLY A 70 -18.78 -2.74 14.31
CA GLY A 70 -18.83 -3.19 12.90
C GLY A 70 -18.73 -4.71 12.71
N ASN A 71 -18.50 -5.16 11.48
CA ASN A 71 -18.70 -6.55 11.07
C ASN A 71 -17.65 -7.55 11.61
N PRO A 72 -18.02 -8.75 12.11
CA PRO A 72 -17.09 -9.78 12.59
C PRO A 72 -16.38 -10.54 11.45
N ALA A 73 -15.96 -9.81 10.42
CA ALA A 73 -15.28 -10.32 9.23
C ALA A 73 -13.76 -10.44 9.50
N ALA A 74 -13.02 -9.40 9.13
CA ALA A 74 -11.60 -9.22 9.33
C ALA A 74 -11.27 -7.73 9.28
N SER A 75 -10.19 -7.32 9.93
CA SER A 75 -9.60 -5.99 9.78
C SER A 75 -8.32 -6.06 8.97
N LEU A 76 -8.13 -5.09 8.09
CA LEU A 76 -6.93 -4.92 7.27
C LEU A 76 -6.12 -3.76 7.81
N ASN A 77 -4.88 -4.02 8.24
CA ASN A 77 -3.97 -2.99 8.71
C ASN A 77 -2.88 -2.74 7.67
N PHE A 78 -2.90 -1.55 7.07
CA PHE A 78 -1.90 -1.11 6.12
C PHE A 78 -0.76 -0.44 6.88
N ILE A 79 0.43 -1.03 6.79
CA ILE A 79 1.63 -0.49 7.40
C ILE A 79 2.40 0.28 6.33
N ARG A 80 2.61 1.58 6.53
CA ARG A 80 3.32 2.43 5.57
C ARG A 80 4.82 2.12 5.52
N LYS A 81 5.40 2.34 4.34
CA LYS A 81 6.85 2.38 4.14
C LYS A 81 7.43 3.57 4.90
N ARG A 82 8.51 3.31 5.64
CA ARG A 82 9.28 4.29 6.41
C ARG A 82 10.73 4.33 5.94
N ALA A 83 11.41 5.43 6.24
CA ALA A 83 12.84 5.62 6.01
C ALA A 83 13.62 5.31 7.31
N ASP A 84 13.87 4.02 7.57
CA ASP A 84 14.58 3.45 8.74
C ASP A 84 16.13 3.31 8.65
N SER A 85 16.68 3.10 7.46
CA SER A 85 18.10 2.90 7.18
C SER A 85 18.93 4.17 7.25
N LYS A 86 20.11 4.01 7.84
CA LYS A 86 21.18 4.99 7.94
C LYS A 86 22.26 4.83 6.86
N GLU A 87 22.02 3.93 5.90
CA GLU A 87 22.90 3.70 4.76
C GLU A 87 22.09 3.79 3.46
N LEU A 88 22.77 4.03 2.34
CA LEU A 88 22.14 3.97 1.04
C LEU A 88 21.76 2.51 0.73
N LYS A 89 20.46 2.23 0.68
CA LYS A 89 19.93 0.92 0.25
C LYS A 89 18.82 1.11 -0.78
N GLY A 90 18.66 0.13 -1.66
CA GLY A 90 17.55 0.15 -2.59
C GLY A 90 17.51 -1.07 -3.49
N ASN A 91 16.43 -1.15 -4.26
CA ASN A 91 16.23 -2.12 -5.30
C ASN A 91 15.69 -1.43 -6.56
N PHE A 92 15.95 -2.06 -7.70
CA PHE A 92 15.39 -1.67 -8.98
C PHE A 92 15.01 -2.96 -9.71
N GLY A 93 13.82 -2.97 -10.30
CA GLY A 93 13.26 -4.11 -10.99
C GLY A 93 12.69 -3.72 -12.33
N VAL A 94 12.91 -4.58 -13.33
CA VAL A 94 12.27 -4.50 -14.64
C VAL A 94 11.46 -5.77 -14.86
N SER A 95 10.29 -5.66 -15.49
CA SER A 95 9.43 -6.80 -15.79
C SER A 95 8.95 -6.74 -17.24
N ALA A 96 8.87 -7.92 -17.86
CA ALA A 96 8.25 -8.13 -19.16
C ALA A 96 7.30 -9.33 -19.05
N GLY A 97 6.15 -9.28 -19.72
CA GLY A 97 5.15 -10.34 -19.66
C GLY A 97 4.20 -10.35 -20.86
N SER A 98 3.26 -11.29 -20.84
CA SER A 98 2.24 -11.45 -21.89
C SER A 98 1.45 -10.16 -22.15
N TYR A 99 0.96 -10.00 -23.38
CA TYR A 99 0.23 -8.81 -23.86
C TYR A 99 1.09 -7.53 -23.87
N ASP A 100 2.34 -7.65 -24.29
CA ASP A 100 3.30 -6.54 -24.36
C ASP A 100 3.35 -5.76 -23.05
N ARG A 101 3.35 -6.49 -21.93
CA ARG A 101 3.44 -5.90 -20.60
C ARG A 101 4.90 -5.59 -20.30
N TYR A 102 5.19 -4.32 -20.06
CA TYR A 102 6.50 -3.85 -19.63
C TYR A 102 6.35 -2.99 -18.38
N GLY A 103 7.16 -3.28 -17.37
CA GLY A 103 7.15 -2.56 -16.10
C GLY A 103 8.54 -2.25 -15.60
N VAL A 104 8.66 -1.13 -14.91
CA VAL A 104 9.83 -0.76 -14.12
C VAL A 104 9.38 -0.34 -12.73
N ASN A 105 10.14 -0.71 -11.71
CA ASN A 105 9.89 -0.32 -10.33
C ASN A 105 11.21 -0.10 -9.61
N GLY A 106 11.16 0.66 -8.53
CA GLY A 106 12.31 0.85 -7.67
C GLY A 106 11.90 1.37 -6.31
N ASP A 107 12.77 1.12 -5.34
CA ASP A 107 12.65 1.58 -3.97
C ASP A 107 14.06 1.94 -3.50
N VAL A 108 14.29 3.18 -3.15
CA VAL A 108 15.61 3.67 -2.71
C VAL A 108 15.45 4.44 -1.42
N GLN A 109 16.44 4.33 -0.57
CA GLN A 109 16.44 4.89 0.75
C GLN A 109 17.85 5.31 1.14
N THR A 110 17.97 6.48 1.78
CA THR A 110 19.25 7.05 2.15
C THR A 110 19.14 7.93 3.39
N PRO A 111 20.19 8.00 4.22
CA PRO A 111 20.36 9.14 5.11
C PRO A 111 20.49 10.43 4.29
N VAL A 112 19.95 11.52 4.81
CA VAL A 112 20.04 12.88 4.23
C VAL A 112 21.12 13.71 4.92
N ASN A 113 21.59 13.25 6.09
CA ASN A 113 22.67 13.87 6.85
C ASN A 113 23.67 12.83 7.38
N GLU A 114 24.87 13.27 7.74
CA GLU A 114 25.96 12.40 8.22
C GLU A 114 25.60 11.64 9.52
N SER A 115 24.80 12.26 10.40
CA SER A 115 24.34 11.62 11.63
C SER A 115 23.27 10.54 11.38
N GLY A 116 22.70 10.46 10.17
CA GLY A 116 21.59 9.58 9.84
C GLY A 116 20.30 9.88 10.60
N SER A 117 20.18 11.06 11.22
CA SER A 117 18.98 11.48 11.96
C SER A 117 17.84 11.93 11.04
N VAL A 118 18.15 12.36 9.82
CA VAL A 118 17.16 12.62 8.76
C VAL A 118 17.35 11.59 7.66
N ARG A 119 16.29 10.90 7.28
CA ARG A 119 16.29 9.80 6.33
C ARG A 119 15.18 9.99 5.33
N ALA A 120 15.44 9.66 4.07
CA ALA A 120 14.45 9.75 3.00
C ALA A 120 14.31 8.39 2.30
N ARG A 121 13.09 8.08 1.87
CA ARG A 121 12.78 6.92 1.03
C ARG A 121 11.89 7.34 -0.12
N LEU A 122 12.24 6.88 -1.31
CA LEU A 122 11.52 7.11 -2.55
C LEU A 122 11.23 5.76 -3.21
N SER A 123 9.96 5.52 -3.52
CA SER A 123 9.50 4.33 -4.25
C SER A 123 8.77 4.78 -5.51
N PHE A 124 8.93 4.07 -6.61
CA PHE A 124 8.17 4.30 -7.83
C PHE A 124 7.83 3.00 -8.54
N ILE A 125 6.75 3.04 -9.31
CA ILE A 125 6.35 1.99 -10.24
C ILE A 125 5.80 2.65 -11.50
N HIS A 126 6.19 2.11 -12.64
CA HIS A 126 5.64 2.47 -13.93
C HIS A 126 5.43 1.20 -14.74
N GLU A 127 4.19 0.92 -15.11
CA GLU A 127 3.82 -0.27 -15.87
C GLU A 127 2.90 0.10 -17.03
N LYS A 128 3.17 -0.51 -18.18
CA LYS A 128 2.31 -0.47 -19.37
C LYS A 128 1.94 -1.91 -19.72
N SER A 129 0.67 -2.15 -20.00
CA SER A 129 0.18 -3.45 -20.46
C SER A 129 -0.96 -3.23 -21.45
N HIS A 130 -0.99 -4.07 -22.50
CA HIS A 130 -2.20 -4.25 -23.29
C HIS A 130 -3.11 -5.27 -22.58
N SER A 131 -4.41 -5.21 -22.84
CA SER A 131 -5.41 -6.12 -22.27
C SER A 131 -5.89 -7.11 -23.33
N TYR A 132 -6.41 -8.27 -22.90
CA TYR A 132 -7.09 -9.25 -23.77
C TYR A 132 -8.41 -8.70 -24.37
N MET A 133 -8.98 -7.64 -23.79
CA MET A 133 -10.05 -6.88 -24.43
C MET A 133 -9.45 -5.86 -25.40
N ASP A 134 -9.79 -6.00 -26.69
CA ASP A 134 -9.48 -5.00 -27.72
C ASP A 134 -9.87 -3.59 -27.22
N TYR A 135 -8.96 -2.62 -27.39
CA TYR A 135 -9.05 -1.21 -26.98
C TYR A 135 -8.75 -0.83 -25.52
N TYR A 136 -8.41 -1.75 -24.61
CA TYR A 136 -8.07 -1.38 -23.22
C TYR A 136 -6.56 -1.32 -22.97
N ASN A 137 -5.99 -0.11 -22.96
CA ASN A 137 -4.60 0.17 -22.57
C ASN A 137 -4.52 0.53 -21.09
N ARG A 138 -3.81 -0.27 -20.28
CA ARG A 138 -3.60 0.01 -18.86
C ARG A 138 -2.22 0.60 -18.63
N LYS A 139 -2.17 1.85 -18.17
CA LYS A 139 -0.96 2.51 -17.69
C LYS A 139 -1.10 2.70 -16.18
N ASN A 140 -0.12 2.22 -15.42
CA ASN A 140 -0.10 2.39 -13.96
C ASN A 140 1.20 3.06 -13.56
N SER A 141 1.11 4.29 -13.04
CA SER A 141 2.26 5.06 -12.57
C SER A 141 2.01 5.58 -11.17
N ALA A 142 2.91 5.27 -10.25
CA ALA A 142 2.84 5.81 -8.90
C ALA A 142 4.24 6.13 -8.38
N ILE A 143 4.31 7.19 -7.57
CA ILE A 143 5.51 7.59 -6.86
C ILE A 143 5.16 7.90 -5.41
N TYR A 144 6.02 7.48 -4.51
CA TYR A 144 5.84 7.64 -3.08
C TYR A 144 7.14 8.13 -2.46
N GLY A 145 7.06 9.22 -1.71
CA GLY A 145 8.19 9.79 -0.98
C GLY A 145 7.86 9.92 0.49
N VAL A 146 8.83 9.62 1.35
CA VAL A 146 8.70 9.77 2.79
C VAL A 146 10.02 10.21 3.39
N VAL A 147 9.93 11.08 4.39
CA VAL A 147 11.07 11.56 5.17
C VAL A 147 10.81 11.29 6.64
N ASP A 148 11.75 10.63 7.29
CA ASP A 148 11.77 10.39 8.74
C ASP A 148 12.88 11.24 9.37
N SER A 149 12.58 11.90 10.48
CA SER A 149 13.52 12.71 11.24
C SER A 149 13.48 12.35 12.72
N ASP A 150 14.65 12.19 13.35
CA ASP A 150 14.76 12.07 14.81
C ASP A 150 14.85 13.49 15.40
N ILE A 151 13.97 13.80 16.35
CA ILE A 151 13.89 15.09 17.06
C ILE A 151 14.29 14.81 18.52
N GLY A 152 15.59 14.79 18.79
CA GLY A 152 16.16 14.48 20.12
C GLY A 152 16.28 12.97 20.40
N ASP A 153 16.66 12.62 21.64
CA ASP A 153 16.99 11.23 22.02
C ASP A 153 15.78 10.27 22.08
N SER A 154 14.55 10.80 22.04
CA SER A 154 13.31 10.02 22.24
C SER A 154 12.11 10.42 21.40
N SER A 155 12.21 11.46 20.55
CA SER A 155 11.11 11.86 19.66
C SER A 155 11.49 11.69 18.20
N TRP A 156 10.52 11.31 17.36
CA TRP A 156 10.70 11.18 15.92
C TRP A 156 9.50 11.78 15.19
N GLY A 157 9.75 12.37 14.02
CA GLY A 157 8.74 12.94 13.13
C GLY A 157 8.77 12.27 11.77
N LEU A 158 7.58 12.06 11.18
CA LEU A 158 7.38 11.47 9.86
C LEU A 158 6.65 12.47 8.97
N VAL A 159 7.23 12.81 7.83
CA VAL A 159 6.58 13.64 6.79
C VAL A 159 6.39 12.79 5.54
N LEU A 160 5.15 12.77 5.03
CA LEU A 160 4.75 11.94 3.90
C LEU A 160 4.32 12.80 2.73
N VAL A 161 4.81 12.47 1.53
CA VAL A 161 4.38 13.09 0.27
C VAL A 161 4.02 12.00 -0.73
N ARG A 162 2.77 12.01 -1.21
CA ARG A 162 2.24 10.99 -2.13
C ARG A 162 1.78 11.66 -3.43
N PHE A 163 2.24 11.15 -4.56
CA PHE A 163 1.71 11.51 -5.88
C PHE A 163 1.28 10.25 -6.63
N ILE A 164 0.01 10.20 -7.02
CA ILE A 164 -0.52 9.13 -7.87
C ILE A 164 -0.99 9.76 -9.16
N LYS A 165 -0.53 9.22 -10.29
CA LYS A 165 -1.01 9.59 -11.61
C LYS A 165 -1.56 8.35 -12.29
N SER A 166 -2.89 8.21 -12.23
CA SER A 166 -3.67 7.26 -13.03
C SER A 166 -3.78 7.74 -14.47
#